data_AF-A0A9E0E373-F1
#
_entry.id   AF-A0A9E0E373-F1
#
_cell.length_a   1.000
_cell.length_b   1.000
_cell.length_c   1.000
_cell.angle_alpha   90.00
_cell.angle_beta   90.00
_cell.angle_gamma   90.00
#
_symmetry.space_group_name_H-M   'P 1'
#
loop_
_entity.id
_entity.type
_entity.pdbx_description
1 polymer ?
#
loop_
_entity_poly.entity_id
_entity_poly.type
_entity_poly.pdbx_seq_one_letter_code
_entity_poly.pdbx_strand_id
1 'polypeptide(L)'
;MGAIAGGMIGFYLISKSIEWLILKRIVSKYALMVWISPAAIFSAMLVSYTSNPDGFYAFHPAMFIDYFIAAILLPVIRIFWRKRKEAKLSKADR
;
A
#
# COMPACT_ATOMS: atom_id res chain seq x y z
N MET A 1 -7.32 3.32 -38.66
CA MET A 1 -6.73 2.64 -37.48
C MET A 1 -5.59 3.42 -36.81
N GLY A 2 -4.78 4.21 -37.55
CA GLY A 2 -3.65 4.96 -36.96
C GLY A 2 -4.02 6.05 -35.94
N ALA A 3 -5.14 6.77 -36.13
CA ALA A 3 -5.59 7.80 -35.18
C ALA A 3 -6.03 7.23 -33.83
N ILE A 4 -6.61 6.03 -33.83
CA ILE A 4 -7.06 5.32 -32.62
C ILE A 4 -5.84 4.81 -31.83
N ALA A 5 -4.86 4.24 -32.54
CA ALA A 5 -3.60 3.81 -31.93
C ALA A 5 -2.79 4.99 -31.36
N GLY A 6 -2.73 6.12 -32.07
CA GLY A 6 -2.08 7.35 -31.59
C GLY A 6 -2.75 7.93 -30.35
N GLY A 7 -4.10 7.95 -30.33
CA GLY A 7 -4.88 8.34 -29.15
C GLY A 7 -4.63 7.47 -27.94
N MET A 8 -4.55 6.14 -28.12
CA MET A 8 -4.23 5.20 -27.04
C MET A 8 -2.82 5.41 -26.47
N ILE A 9 -1.82 5.65 -27.32
CA ILE A 9 -0.43 5.90 -26.87
C ILE A 9 -0.33 7.24 -26.12
N GLY A 10 -0.98 8.30 -26.63
CA GLY A 10 -1.02 9.60 -25.97
C GLY A 10 -1.69 9.53 -24.59
N PHE A 11 -2.83 8.84 -24.51
CA PHE A 11 -3.53 8.63 -23.24
C PHE A 11 -2.72 7.79 -22.26
N TYR A 12 -2.04 6.76 -22.76
CA TYR A 12 -1.13 5.92 -21.95
C TYR A 12 0.00 6.75 -21.34
N LEU A 13 0.67 7.59 -22.12
CA LEU A 13 1.78 8.43 -21.62
C LEU A 13 1.31 9.45 -20.58
N ILE A 14 0.18 10.12 -20.82
CA ILE A 14 -0.40 11.08 -19.87
C ILE A 14 -0.78 10.36 -18.57
N SER A 15 -1.47 9.22 -18.68
CA SER A 15 -1.85 8.41 -17.52
C SER A 15 -0.63 7.94 -16.73
N LYS A 16 0.43 7.49 -17.40
CA LYS A 16 1.70 7.06 -16.80
C LYS A 16 2.39 8.20 -16.02
N SER A 17 2.38 9.42 -16.56
CA SER A 17 2.96 10.59 -15.88
C SER A 17 2.16 11.01 -14.65
N ILE A 18 0.83 10.94 -14.72
CA ILE A 18 -0.05 11.21 -13.59
C ILE A 18 0.14 10.14 -12.50
N GLU A 19 0.23 8.87 -12.89
CA GLU A 19 0.50 7.74 -11.98
C GLU A 19 1.82 7.93 -11.23
N TRP A 20 2.89 8.36 -11.94
CA TRP A 20 4.18 8.67 -11.34
C TRP A 20 4.13 9.84 -10.35
N LEU A 21 3.42 10.91 -10.68
CA LEU A 21 3.23 12.06 -9.79
C LEU A 21 2.48 11.66 -8.52
N ILE A 22 1.44 10.84 -8.65
CA ILE A 22 0.65 10.31 -7.54
C ILE A 22 1.52 9.39 -6.67
N LEU A 23 2.23 8.43 -7.27
CA LEU A 23 3.18 7.56 -6.58
C LEU A 23 4.21 8.37 -5.80
N LYS A 24 4.82 9.38 -6.41
CA LYS A 24 5.82 10.23 -5.74
C LYS A 24 5.21 10.99 -4.55
N ARG A 25 3.98 11.47 -4.68
CA ARG A 25 3.26 12.18 -3.60
C ARG A 25 2.84 11.24 -2.47
N ILE A 26 2.47 10.01 -2.80
CA ILE A 26 2.13 8.95 -1.84
C ILE A 26 3.39 8.49 -1.09
N VAL A 27 4.49 8.20 -1.80
CA VAL A 27 5.76 7.75 -1.22
C VAL A 27 6.44 8.86 -0.41
N SER A 28 6.24 10.13 -0.78
CA SER A 28 6.76 11.28 -0.02
C SER A 28 6.14 11.41 1.37
N LYS A 29 4.92 10.90 1.58
CA LYS A 29 4.28 10.89 2.90
C LYS A 29 4.58 9.57 3.59
N TYR A 30 5.48 9.61 4.59
CA TYR A 30 5.84 8.43 5.40
C TYR A 30 4.62 7.64 5.90
N ALA A 31 3.56 8.33 6.34
CA ALA A 31 2.33 7.68 6.76
C ALA A 31 1.74 6.79 5.66
N LEU A 32 1.59 7.30 4.43
CA LEU A 32 1.06 6.53 3.30
C LEU A 32 1.99 5.38 2.90
N MET A 33 3.30 5.60 2.90
CA MET A 33 4.29 4.57 2.58
C MET A 33 4.20 3.38 3.56
N VAL A 34 3.91 3.64 4.83
CA VAL A 34 3.73 2.61 5.86
C VAL A 34 2.45 1.79 5.64
N TRP A 35 1.40 2.38 5.04
CA TRP A 35 0.13 1.69 4.75
C TRP A 35 0.19 0.84 3.47
N ILE A 36 0.99 1.21 2.47
CA ILE A 36 1.06 0.51 1.18
C ILE A 36 1.49 -0.95 1.33
N SER A 37 2.52 -1.23 2.13
CA SER A 37 3.06 -2.58 2.29
C SER A 37 2.03 -3.58 2.87
N PRO A 38 1.37 -3.31 4.01
CA PRO A 38 0.33 -4.20 4.51
C PRO A 38 -0.89 -4.27 3.61
N ALA A 39 -1.30 -3.17 2.95
CA ALA A 39 -2.40 -3.18 2.00
C ALA A 39 -2.10 -4.07 0.78
N ALA A 40 -0.87 -4.06 0.27
CA ALA A 40 -0.45 -4.91 -0.84
C ALA A 40 -0.46 -6.39 -0.47
N ILE A 41 0.05 -6.75 0.72
CA ILE A 41 0.04 -8.14 1.23
C ILE A 41 -1.39 -8.63 1.41
N PHE A 42 -2.26 -7.81 2.03
CA PHE A 42 -3.66 -8.15 2.24
C PHE A 42 -4.41 -8.33 0.91
N SER A 43 -4.15 -7.46 -0.07
CA SER A 43 -4.73 -7.58 -1.41
C SER A 43 -4.25 -8.85 -2.13
N ALA A 44 -2.98 -9.21 -2.02
CA ALA A 44 -2.44 -10.44 -2.60
C ALA A 44 -3.06 -11.69 -1.96
N MET A 45 -3.23 -11.68 -0.64
CA MET A 45 -3.95 -12.75 0.07
C MET A 45 -5.39 -12.87 -0.39
N LEU A 46 -6.10 -11.75 -0.53
CA LEU A 46 -7.49 -11.73 -1.01
C LEU A 46 -7.59 -12.32 -2.42
N VAL A 47 -6.73 -11.89 -3.35
CA VAL A 47 -6.70 -12.42 -4.73
C VAL A 47 -6.39 -13.90 -4.74
N SER A 48 -5.44 -14.36 -3.92
CA SER A 48 -5.11 -15.78 -3.80
C SER A 48 -6.29 -16.60 -3.28
N TYR A 49 -7.02 -16.08 -2.29
CA TYR A 49 -8.20 -16.73 -1.73
C TYR A 49 -9.34 -16.83 -2.74
N THR A 50 -9.67 -15.73 -3.44
CA THR A 50 -10.75 -15.73 -4.43
C THR A 50 -10.44 -16.57 -5.67
N SER A 51 -9.16 -16.73 -6.01
CA SER A 51 -8.75 -17.49 -7.20
C SER A 51 -8.67 -19.00 -6.97
N ASN A 52 -8.42 -19.44 -5.73
CA ASN A 52 -8.32 -20.87 -5.39
C ASN A 52 -8.85 -21.12 -3.96
N PRO A 53 -10.18 -21.14 -3.76
CA PRO A 53 -10.78 -21.32 -2.44
C PRO A 53 -10.48 -22.70 -1.82
N ASP A 54 -10.24 -23.73 -2.63
CA ASP A 54 -10.00 -25.11 -2.19
C ASP A 54 -8.51 -25.51 -2.16
N GLY A 55 -7.59 -24.58 -2.45
CA GLY A 55 -6.15 -24.86 -2.44
C GLY A 55 -5.64 -25.16 -1.03
N PHE A 56 -4.56 -25.94 -0.91
CA PHE A 56 -3.89 -26.29 0.37
C PHE A 56 -3.47 -25.07 1.23
N TYR A 57 -3.51 -23.86 0.65
CA TYR A 57 -3.36 -22.56 1.31
C TYR A 57 -4.70 -21.93 1.69
N ALA A 58 -5.75 -22.72 1.91
CA ALA A 58 -7.04 -22.26 2.39
C ALA A 58 -6.83 -21.60 3.75
N PHE A 59 -6.60 -20.29 3.73
CA PHE A 59 -6.50 -19.45 4.90
C PHE A 59 -7.74 -19.72 5.74
N HIS A 60 -7.52 -20.22 6.97
CA HIS A 60 -8.63 -20.39 7.90
C HIS A 60 -9.30 -19.00 8.06
N PRO A 61 -10.63 -18.88 7.93
CA PRO A 61 -11.32 -17.58 7.95
C PRO A 61 -10.98 -16.74 9.18
N ALA A 62 -10.68 -17.39 10.32
CA ALA A 62 -10.22 -16.74 11.54
C ALA A 62 -8.88 -15.98 11.37
N MET A 63 -7.93 -16.51 10.60
CA MET A 63 -6.65 -15.85 10.33
C MET A 63 -6.81 -14.58 9.50
N PHE A 64 -7.87 -14.49 8.67
CA PHE A 64 -8.14 -13.29 7.89
C PHE A 64 -8.37 -12.06 8.78
N ILE A 65 -9.06 -12.26 9.91
CA ILE A 65 -9.28 -11.22 10.92
C ILE A 65 -7.96 -10.81 11.56
N ASP A 66 -7.10 -11.78 11.92
CA ASP A 66 -5.78 -11.51 12.50
C ASP A 66 -4.88 -10.73 11.53
N TYR A 67 -4.86 -11.11 10.25
CA TYR A 67 -4.12 -10.38 9.22
C TYR A 67 -4.68 -8.99 8.95
N PHE A 68 -6.01 -8.83 8.97
CA PHE A 68 -6.65 -7.52 8.83
C PHE A 68 -6.29 -6.60 10.01
N ILE A 69 -6.37 -7.12 11.24
CA ILE A 69 -5.97 -6.40 12.44
C ILE A 69 -4.48 -6.04 12.36
N ALA A 70 -3.60 -6.97 12.00
CA ALA A 70 -2.17 -6.72 11.86
C ALA A 70 -1.86 -5.68 10.78
N ALA A 71 -2.58 -5.70 9.66
CA ALA A 71 -2.46 -4.74 8.57
C ALA A 71 -2.82 -3.30 8.99
N ILE A 72 -3.62 -3.13 10.05
CA ILE A 72 -4.00 -1.83 10.62
C ILE A 72 -3.09 -1.46 11.81
N LEU A 73 -2.88 -2.38 12.75
CA LEU A 73 -2.14 -2.13 13.98
C LEU A 73 -0.67 -1.81 13.72
N LEU A 74 -0.01 -2.55 12.82
CA LEU A 74 1.41 -2.36 12.54
C LEU A 74 1.71 -0.97 11.95
N PRO A 75 0.95 -0.44 10.97
CA PRO A 75 1.09 0.94 10.54
C PRO A 75 0.91 1.97 11.64
N VAL A 76 -0.14 1.81 12.45
CA VAL A 76 -0.45 2.73 13.54
C VAL A 76 0.69 2.78 14.56
N ILE A 77 1.19 1.62 14.99
CA ILE A 77 2.34 1.52 15.90
C ILE A 77 3.57 2.18 15.30
N ARG A 78 3.92 1.89 14.03
CA ARG A 78 5.09 2.46 13.35
C ARG A 78 5.00 3.99 13.26
N ILE A 79 3.85 4.53 12.89
CA ILE A 79 3.62 5.99 12.82
C ILE A 79 3.77 6.61 14.22
N PHE A 80 3.18 5.99 15.25
CA PHE A 80 3.26 6.48 16.62
C PHE A 80 4.70 6.47 17.16
N TRP A 81 5.43 5.36 16.97
CA TRP A 81 6.83 5.24 17.38
C TRP A 81 7.72 6.27 16.70
N ARG A 82 7.52 6.51 15.40
CA ARG A 82 8.28 7.54 14.68
C ARG A 82 8.01 8.94 15.23
N LYS A 83 6.74 9.30 15.43
CA LYS A 83 6.37 10.60 16.05
C LYS A 83 7.01 10.76 17.42
N ARG A 84 7.01 9.71 18.25
CA ARG A 84 7.65 9.74 19.57
C ARG A 84 9.16 9.89 19.49
N LYS A 85 9.82 9.26 18.51
CA LYS A 85 11.26 9.38 18.28
C LYS A 85 11.63 10.79 17.83
N GLU A 86 10.89 11.36 16.88
CA GLU A 86 11.07 12.75 16.41
C GLU A 86 10.89 13.76 17.55
N ALA A 87 9.88 13.58 18.41
CA ALA A 87 9.65 14.43 19.58
C ALA A 87 10.75 14.35 20.64
N LYS A 88 11.40 13.18 20.79
CA LYS A 88 12.55 13.02 21.69
C LYS A 88 13.81 13.70 21.14
N LEU A 89 14.08 13.56 19.84
CA LEU A 89 15.22 14.20 19.19
C LEU A 89 15.11 15.73 19.25
N SER A 90 13.93 16.28 18.94
CA SER A 90 13.69 17.73 19.04
C SER A 90 13.84 18.32 20.45
N LYS A 91 13.74 17.49 21.50
CA LYS A 91 13.97 17.91 22.90
C LYS A 91 15.43 17.76 23.34
N ALA A 92 16.21 16.93 22.66
CA ALA A 92 17.63 16.75 22.93
C ALA A 92 18.49 17.85 22.29
N ASP A 93 18.01 18.46 21.20
CA ASP A 93 18.66 19.58 20.51
C ASP A 93 18.33 20.97 21.12
N ARG A 94 17.54 21.02 22.22
CA ARG A 94 17.22 22.25 22.97
C ARG A 94 17.90 22.23 24.33
#